data_AF-A0A1I6JLD3-F1
#
_entry.id   AF-A0A1I6JLD3-F1
#
_cell.length_a   1.000
_cell.length_b   1.000
_cell.length_c   1.000
_cell.angle_alpha   90.00
_cell.angle_beta   90.00
_cell.angle_gamma   90.00
#
_symmetry.space_group_name_H-M   'P 1'
#
loop_
_entity.id
_entity.type
_entity.pdbx_description
1 polymer ?
#
loop_
_entity_poly.entity_id
_entity_poly.type
_entity_poly.pdbx_seq_one_letter_code
_entity_poly.pdbx_strand_id
1 'polypeptide(L)'
;MHLLRINADWARQIATLRDATTEETHLIRFDNGFYRICRPGHGQFQVLLKPGDDKTGNAPGVRLTLQEKDLYVADIDGRRFERYASTLDQMQPTASGLDAAVRRLPQANGEELFRLQSLIVFCIAESLRSDQVATAVGQMILSSTAGLLGVGPTLPTPRLLEQARCWGQASNAVHAALSPEARAIVVKRRTELTPQQRQFSERVDMGRIEAALQERARAVKVLKRPD
;
A
#
# COMPACT_ATOMS: atom_id res chain seq x y z
N MET A 1 -8.18 -10.64 -10.86
CA MET A 1 -8.87 -9.55 -10.13
C MET A 1 -8.97 -9.98 -8.67
N HIS A 2 -8.68 -9.07 -7.74
CA HIS A 2 -8.75 -9.30 -6.30
C HIS A 2 -9.92 -8.51 -5.70
N LEU A 3 -10.54 -9.05 -4.65
CA LEU A 3 -11.59 -8.36 -3.90
C LEU A 3 -11.00 -7.77 -2.62
N LEU A 4 -11.36 -6.52 -2.30
CA LEU A 4 -11.01 -5.84 -1.06
C LEU A 4 -12.27 -5.20 -0.46
N ARG A 5 -12.52 -5.39 0.83
CA ARG A 5 -13.68 -4.85 1.56
C ARG A 5 -13.24 -3.93 2.68
N ILE A 6 -13.93 -2.79 2.85
CA ILE A 6 -13.70 -1.84 3.94
C ILE A 6 -14.25 -2.41 5.25
N ASN A 7 -13.51 -3.30 5.92
CA ASN A 7 -13.97 -3.93 7.16
C ASN A 7 -12.83 -4.18 8.17
N ALA A 8 -13.15 -4.79 9.31
CA ALA A 8 -12.21 -5.12 10.37
C ALA A 8 -10.97 -5.93 9.91
N ASP A 9 -11.12 -6.76 8.88
CA ASP A 9 -10.04 -7.58 8.30
C ASP A 9 -9.14 -6.82 7.31
N TRP A 10 -9.26 -5.49 7.18
CA TRP A 10 -8.52 -4.67 6.20
C TRP A 10 -7.03 -5.02 6.11
N ALA A 11 -6.32 -5.00 7.24
CA ALA A 11 -4.88 -5.28 7.27
C ALA A 11 -4.54 -6.71 6.79
N ARG A 12 -5.40 -7.69 7.09
CA ARG A 12 -5.25 -9.08 6.64
C ARG A 12 -5.53 -9.22 5.14
N GLN A 13 -6.59 -8.59 4.63
CA GLN A 13 -6.88 -8.55 3.20
C GLN A 13 -5.74 -7.88 2.41
N ILE A 14 -5.19 -6.78 2.93
CA ILE A 14 -4.03 -6.10 2.35
C ILE A 14 -2.79 -7.00 2.38
N ALA A 15 -2.54 -7.75 3.45
CA ALA A 15 -1.45 -8.74 3.48
C ALA A 15 -1.61 -9.82 2.40
N THR A 16 -2.80 -10.43 2.30
CA THR A 16 -3.10 -11.42 1.25
C THR A 16 -2.96 -10.83 -0.16
N LEU A 17 -3.39 -9.58 -0.36
CA LEU A 17 -3.25 -8.89 -1.65
C LEU A 17 -1.79 -8.62 -2.01
N ARG A 18 -0.97 -8.13 -1.05
CA ARG A 18 0.48 -7.98 -1.22
C ARG A 18 1.12 -9.30 -1.64
N ASP A 19 0.80 -10.37 -0.94
CA ASP A 19 1.41 -11.69 -1.19
C ASP A 19 1.07 -12.22 -2.59
N ALA A 20 -0.11 -11.87 -3.12
CA ALA A 20 -0.54 -12.26 -4.46
C ALA A 20 0.02 -11.38 -5.60
N THR A 21 0.44 -10.12 -5.33
CA THR A 21 0.83 -9.13 -6.37
C THR A 21 2.28 -8.66 -6.31
N THR A 22 3.05 -9.11 -5.31
CA THR A 22 4.46 -8.71 -5.10
C THR A 22 5.31 -9.94 -4.78
N GLU A 23 6.63 -9.85 -4.94
CA GLU A 23 7.56 -10.95 -4.69
C GLU A 23 8.15 -10.89 -3.26
N GLU A 24 8.47 -12.06 -2.71
CA GLU A 24 9.19 -12.19 -1.43
C GLU A 24 10.70 -11.96 -1.63
N THR A 25 11.34 -11.21 -0.73
CA THR A 25 12.76 -10.82 -0.89
C THR A 25 13.75 -11.58 -0.01
N HIS A 26 13.26 -12.23 1.06
CA HIS A 26 14.08 -12.75 2.18
C HIS A 26 14.96 -11.70 2.90
N LEU A 27 14.76 -10.41 2.62
CA LEU A 27 15.41 -9.32 3.34
C LEU A 27 14.67 -9.04 4.64
N ILE A 28 15.38 -9.18 5.76
CA ILE A 28 14.84 -9.01 7.10
C ILE A 28 14.80 -7.52 7.45
N ARG A 29 13.61 -7.07 7.86
CA ARG A 29 13.30 -5.72 8.34
C ARG A 29 13.77 -5.53 9.79
N PHE A 30 13.74 -4.27 10.23
CA PHE A 30 14.01 -3.90 11.63
C PHE A 30 13.07 -4.60 12.64
N ASP A 31 11.84 -4.94 12.23
CA ASP A 31 10.81 -5.61 13.04
C ASP A 31 10.90 -7.15 13.00
N ASN A 32 11.95 -7.70 12.39
CA ASN A 32 12.13 -9.12 12.04
C ASN A 32 11.10 -9.70 11.06
N GLY A 33 10.19 -8.88 10.52
CA GLY A 33 9.43 -9.25 9.33
C GLY A 33 10.31 -9.22 8.07
N PHE A 34 9.74 -9.63 6.93
CA PHE A 34 10.42 -9.56 5.64
C PHE A 34 9.90 -8.40 4.79
N TYR A 35 10.79 -7.78 4.01
CA TYR A 35 10.40 -6.91 2.90
C TYR A 35 9.82 -7.76 1.76
N ARG A 36 8.89 -7.17 1.01
CA ARG A 36 8.47 -7.62 -0.32
C ARG A 36 9.01 -6.65 -1.36
N ILE A 37 8.97 -7.01 -2.64
CA ILE A 37 9.35 -6.11 -3.75
C ILE A 37 8.29 -6.18 -4.85
N CYS A 38 8.05 -5.06 -5.52
CA CYS A 38 7.20 -5.04 -6.72
C CYS A 38 7.63 -6.10 -7.76
N ARG A 39 6.76 -6.48 -8.69
CA ARG A 39 7.11 -7.41 -9.77
C ARG A 39 7.79 -6.68 -10.94
N PRO A 40 8.69 -7.32 -11.71
CA PRO A 40 9.32 -6.68 -12.85
C PRO A 40 8.43 -6.76 -14.10
N GLY A 41 8.39 -5.68 -14.88
CA GLY A 41 7.70 -5.59 -16.17
C GLY A 41 6.64 -4.49 -16.24
N HIS A 42 5.75 -4.59 -17.23
CA HIS A 42 4.61 -3.69 -17.45
C HIS A 42 3.26 -4.38 -17.16
N GLY A 43 3.28 -5.41 -16.30
CA GLY A 43 2.06 -6.11 -15.89
C GLY A 43 1.14 -5.21 -15.09
N GLN A 44 -0.16 -5.53 -15.12
CA GLN A 44 -1.19 -4.86 -14.33
C GLN A 44 -2.04 -5.88 -13.59
N PHE A 45 -2.54 -5.50 -12.42
CA PHE A 45 -3.55 -6.25 -11.68
C PHE A 45 -4.72 -5.34 -11.30
N GLN A 46 -5.88 -5.97 -11.04
CA GLN A 46 -7.11 -5.25 -10.70
C GLN A 46 -7.56 -5.56 -9.28
N VAL A 47 -7.96 -4.52 -8.55
CA VAL A 47 -8.59 -4.59 -7.23
C VAL A 47 -10.00 -4.04 -7.35
N LEU A 48 -11.00 -4.81 -6.90
CA LEU A 48 -12.36 -4.34 -6.72
C LEU A 48 -12.54 -3.99 -5.24
N LEU A 49 -12.64 -2.70 -4.93
CA LEU A 49 -12.96 -2.20 -3.61
C LEU A 49 -14.48 -2.19 -3.42
N LYS A 50 -14.97 -2.89 -2.39
CA LYS A 50 -16.38 -2.90 -1.98
C LYS A 50 -16.58 -2.24 -0.60
N PRO A 51 -17.74 -1.61 -0.37
CA PRO A 51 -18.05 -1.05 0.93
C PRO A 51 -18.23 -2.15 1.99
N GLY A 52 -18.02 -1.79 3.26
CA GLY A 52 -17.98 -2.70 4.40
C GLY A 52 -19.32 -3.30 4.79
N ASP A 53 -20.39 -2.52 4.62
CA ASP A 53 -21.77 -2.86 4.96
C ASP A 53 -22.47 -3.76 3.92
N ASP A 54 -21.84 -4.03 2.78
CA ASP A 54 -22.34 -4.94 1.74
C ASP A 54 -22.24 -6.42 2.14
N LYS A 55 -23.10 -6.82 3.08
CA LYS A 55 -23.28 -8.22 3.52
C LYS A 55 -23.76 -9.15 2.41
N THR A 56 -24.41 -8.64 1.37
CA THR A 56 -24.97 -9.45 0.27
C THR A 56 -23.98 -9.67 -0.86
N GLY A 57 -22.92 -8.85 -0.97
CA GLY A 57 -21.97 -8.90 -2.08
C GLY A 57 -22.50 -8.25 -3.36
N ASN A 58 -23.64 -7.56 -3.31
CA ASN A 58 -24.33 -6.99 -4.47
C ASN A 58 -24.11 -5.48 -4.62
N ALA A 59 -23.50 -4.79 -3.65
CA ALA A 59 -23.20 -3.38 -3.80
C ALA A 59 -22.19 -3.17 -4.95
N PRO A 60 -22.36 -2.12 -5.76
CA PRO A 60 -21.34 -1.70 -6.71
C PRO A 60 -20.06 -1.33 -5.95
N GLY A 61 -18.92 -1.72 -6.51
CA GLY A 61 -17.60 -1.41 -5.99
C GLY A 61 -16.80 -0.63 -7.02
N VAL A 62 -15.73 0.01 -6.56
CA VAL A 62 -14.79 0.77 -7.39
C VAL A 62 -13.69 -0.17 -7.87
N ARG A 63 -13.44 -0.23 -9.18
CA ARG A 63 -12.35 -1.01 -9.78
C ARG A 63 -11.11 -0.14 -9.94
N LEU A 64 -10.01 -0.57 -9.35
CA LEU A 64 -8.70 0.04 -9.53
C LEU A 64 -7.82 -0.89 -10.39
N THR A 65 -7.12 -0.33 -11.37
CA THR A 65 -6.05 -1.01 -12.11
C THR A 65 -4.71 -0.50 -11.62
N LEU A 66 -3.85 -1.39 -11.12
CA LEU A 66 -2.55 -1.08 -10.55
C LEU A 66 -1.43 -1.67 -11.41
N GLN A 67 -0.34 -0.92 -11.55
CA GLN A 67 0.90 -1.36 -12.19
C GLN A 67 1.68 -2.30 -11.25
N GLU A 68 2.14 -3.44 -11.76
CA GLU A 68 2.88 -4.44 -10.96
C GLU A 68 4.27 -3.96 -10.51
N LYS A 69 4.88 -3.01 -11.25
CA LYS A 69 6.26 -2.53 -11.04
C LYS A 69 6.45 -1.50 -9.94
N ASP A 70 5.41 -0.74 -9.63
CA ASP A 70 5.47 0.39 -8.70
C ASP A 70 4.18 0.56 -7.87
N LEU A 71 3.18 -0.31 -8.05
CA LEU A 71 1.87 -0.23 -7.38
C LEU A 71 1.11 1.09 -7.61
N TYR A 72 1.49 1.91 -8.60
CA TYR A 72 0.68 3.07 -8.95
C TYR A 72 -0.65 2.61 -9.57
N VAL A 73 -1.74 3.21 -9.09
CA VAL A 73 -3.05 3.09 -9.72
C VAL A 73 -3.01 3.87 -11.03
N ALA A 74 -3.15 3.16 -12.16
CA ALA A 74 -3.23 3.76 -13.48
C ALA A 74 -4.65 4.23 -13.80
N ASP A 75 -5.67 3.46 -13.39
CA ASP A 75 -7.07 3.72 -13.71
C ASP A 75 -8.01 3.40 -12.55
N ILE A 76 -9.10 4.16 -12.45
CA ILE A 76 -10.19 3.98 -11.50
C ILE A 76 -11.50 3.98 -12.31
N ASP A 77 -12.22 2.85 -12.31
CA ASP A 77 -13.40 2.59 -13.15
C ASP A 77 -13.19 2.97 -14.63
N GLY A 78 -11.99 2.69 -15.14
CA GLY A 78 -11.59 2.98 -16.54
C GLY A 78 -11.22 4.44 -16.80
N ARG A 79 -11.16 5.30 -15.76
CA ARG A 79 -10.69 6.69 -15.85
C ARG A 79 -9.26 6.77 -15.34
N ARG A 80 -8.35 7.30 -16.15
CA ARG A 80 -6.93 7.47 -15.81
C ARG A 80 -6.75 8.31 -14.55
N PHE A 81 -5.84 7.89 -13.68
CA PHE A 81 -5.45 8.58 -12.44
C PHE A 81 -3.93 8.69 -12.39
N GLU A 82 -3.39 9.85 -11.98
CA GLU A 82 -1.95 10.13 -12.07
C GLU A 82 -1.32 10.66 -10.79
N ARG A 83 -2.07 11.43 -10.00
CA ARG A 83 -1.56 12.14 -8.83
C ARG A 83 -2.64 12.33 -7.78
N TYR A 84 -2.24 12.44 -6.52
CA TYR A 84 -3.15 12.82 -5.43
C TYR A 84 -3.61 14.28 -5.54
N ALA A 85 -4.81 14.55 -5.04
CA ALA A 85 -5.28 15.89 -4.75
C ALA A 85 -4.34 16.60 -3.77
N SER A 86 -4.07 17.88 -4.03
CA SER A 86 -3.23 18.72 -3.17
C SER A 86 -3.80 18.91 -1.77
N THR A 87 -5.12 18.75 -1.61
CA THR A 87 -5.89 18.87 -0.36
C THR A 87 -6.02 17.57 0.43
N LEU A 88 -5.36 16.48 -0.01
CA LEU A 88 -5.49 15.17 0.65
C LEU A 88 -4.96 15.19 2.09
N ASP A 89 -3.91 15.96 2.37
CA ASP A 89 -3.40 16.19 3.73
C ASP A 89 -4.45 16.83 4.66
N GLN A 90 -5.26 17.76 4.15
CA GLN A 90 -6.33 18.44 4.90
C GLN A 90 -7.54 17.54 5.17
N MET A 91 -7.62 16.36 4.54
CA MET A 91 -8.72 15.43 4.77
C MET A 91 -8.57 14.71 6.12
N GLN A 92 -9.71 14.55 6.81
CA GLN A 92 -9.86 13.67 7.97
C GLN A 92 -10.84 12.52 7.63
N PRO A 93 -10.40 11.50 6.86
CA PRO A 93 -11.25 10.38 6.49
C PRO A 93 -11.71 9.59 7.72
N THR A 94 -12.96 9.14 7.71
CA THR A 94 -13.50 8.14 8.64
C THR A 94 -13.82 6.85 7.86
N ALA A 95 -14.12 5.76 8.56
CA ALA A 95 -14.57 4.52 7.92
C ALA A 95 -15.84 4.73 7.06
N SER A 96 -16.85 5.39 7.64
CA SER A 96 -18.09 5.75 6.93
C SER A 96 -17.85 6.73 5.77
N GLY A 97 -16.86 7.62 5.88
CA GLY A 97 -16.43 8.50 4.80
C GLY A 97 -15.79 7.74 3.63
N LEU A 98 -15.04 6.68 3.90
CA LEU A 98 -14.45 5.81 2.87
C LEU A 98 -15.53 4.95 2.17
N ASP A 99 -16.48 4.38 2.92
CA ASP A 99 -17.64 3.69 2.35
C ASP A 99 -18.51 4.63 1.48
N ALA A 100 -18.75 5.85 1.96
CA ALA A 100 -19.47 6.88 1.21
C ALA A 100 -18.70 7.29 -0.06
N ALA A 101 -17.37 7.35 -0.02
CA ALA A 101 -16.54 7.65 -1.20
C ALA A 101 -16.72 6.58 -2.29
N VAL A 102 -16.69 5.29 -1.94
CA VAL A 102 -16.93 4.17 -2.86
C VAL A 102 -18.32 4.26 -3.50
N ARG A 103 -19.34 4.60 -2.71
CA ARG A 103 -20.74 4.69 -3.17
C ARG A 103 -21.03 5.91 -4.04
N ARG A 104 -20.36 7.04 -3.76
CA ARG A 104 -20.53 8.32 -4.49
C ARG A 104 -19.70 8.43 -5.75
N LEU A 105 -18.58 7.72 -5.86
CA LEU A 105 -17.64 7.84 -6.98
C LEU A 105 -18.31 7.79 -8.38
N PRO A 106 -19.31 6.92 -8.64
CA PRO A 106 -19.96 6.87 -9.96
C PRO A 106 -20.75 8.13 -10.32
N GLN A 107 -21.28 8.87 -9.33
CA GLN A 107 -22.03 10.11 -9.55
C GLN A 107 -21.15 11.37 -9.44
N ALA A 108 -20.00 11.26 -8.77
CA ALA A 108 -19.09 12.38 -8.56
C ALA A 108 -18.46 12.88 -9.87
N ASN A 109 -18.25 14.20 -9.94
CA ASN A 109 -17.59 14.88 -11.05
C ASN A 109 -16.60 15.94 -10.53
N GLY A 110 -15.82 16.54 -11.45
CA GLY A 110 -14.91 17.64 -11.15
C GLY A 110 -13.94 17.39 -9.98
N GLU A 111 -13.81 18.39 -9.11
CA GLU A 111 -12.95 18.34 -7.93
C GLU A 111 -13.41 17.28 -6.91
N GLU A 112 -14.72 17.08 -6.72
CA GLU A 112 -15.23 16.05 -5.80
C GLU A 112 -14.75 14.66 -6.23
N LEU A 113 -14.93 14.31 -7.51
CA LEU A 113 -14.45 13.04 -8.06
C LEU A 113 -12.96 12.85 -7.78
N PHE A 114 -12.14 13.86 -8.10
CA PHE A 114 -10.70 13.79 -7.95
C PHE A 114 -10.27 13.62 -6.49
N ARG A 115 -10.98 14.28 -5.54
CA ARG A 115 -10.77 14.13 -4.10
C ARG A 115 -11.16 12.74 -3.60
N LEU A 116 -12.30 12.21 -4.02
CA LEU A 116 -12.75 10.85 -3.65
C LEU A 116 -11.82 9.77 -4.23
N GLN A 117 -11.42 9.91 -5.50
CA GLN A 117 -10.39 9.07 -6.14
C GLN A 117 -9.08 9.09 -5.34
N SER A 118 -8.60 10.28 -4.98
CA SER A 118 -7.35 10.44 -4.22
C SER A 118 -7.39 9.75 -2.87
N LEU A 119 -8.50 9.87 -2.13
CA LEU A 119 -8.70 9.15 -0.87
C LEU A 119 -8.67 7.63 -1.06
N ILE A 120 -9.44 7.11 -2.03
CA ILE A 120 -9.52 5.66 -2.29
C ILE A 120 -8.14 5.10 -2.70
N VAL A 121 -7.42 5.78 -3.60
CA VAL A 121 -6.08 5.38 -4.02
C VAL A 121 -5.10 5.46 -2.85
N PHE A 122 -5.16 6.50 -2.01
CA PHE A 122 -4.30 6.61 -0.84
C PHE A 122 -4.51 5.44 0.13
N CYS A 123 -5.76 5.16 0.51
CA CYS A 123 -6.07 4.05 1.40
C CYS A 123 -5.59 2.69 0.86
N ILE A 124 -5.73 2.42 -0.45
CA ILE A 124 -5.35 1.13 -1.05
C ILE A 124 -3.85 1.04 -1.37
N ALA A 125 -3.29 2.02 -2.09
CA ALA A 125 -1.94 1.94 -2.66
C ALA A 125 -0.84 2.34 -1.67
N GLU A 126 -1.18 3.05 -0.58
CA GLU A 126 -0.26 3.28 0.55
C GLU A 126 -0.42 2.25 1.69
N SER A 127 -1.61 1.64 1.82
CA SER A 127 -1.65 0.18 2.08
C SER A 127 -0.94 -0.54 0.92
N LEU A 128 -0.69 -1.86 0.96
CA LEU A 128 0.32 -2.50 0.08
C LEU A 128 1.74 -1.98 0.35
N ARG A 129 2.08 -0.72 0.04
CA ARG A 129 3.42 -0.14 0.29
C ARG A 129 3.84 -0.13 1.76
N SER A 130 2.96 0.29 2.68
CA SER A 130 3.30 0.53 4.09
C SER A 130 2.44 -0.28 5.08
N ASP A 131 3.07 -0.94 6.04
CA ASP A 131 2.35 -1.59 7.15
C ASP A 131 1.68 -0.57 8.07
N GLN A 132 2.28 0.62 8.22
CA GLN A 132 1.74 1.69 9.08
C GLN A 132 0.41 2.22 8.52
N VAL A 133 0.30 2.44 7.21
CA VAL A 133 -0.95 2.87 6.57
C VAL A 133 -2.01 1.76 6.63
N ALA A 134 -1.65 0.51 6.31
CA ALA A 134 -2.57 -0.62 6.40
C ALA A 134 -3.12 -0.81 7.83
N THR A 135 -2.28 -0.60 8.84
CA THR A 135 -2.67 -0.64 10.25
C THR A 135 -3.59 0.54 10.60
N ALA A 136 -3.23 1.77 10.21
CA ALA A 136 -4.01 2.97 10.50
C ALA A 136 -5.41 2.96 9.86
N VAL A 137 -5.54 2.46 8.62
CA VAL A 137 -6.85 2.28 7.97
C VAL A 137 -7.67 1.20 8.69
N GLY A 138 -7.07 0.06 9.06
CA GLY A 138 -7.74 -0.97 9.86
C GLY A 138 -8.21 -0.46 11.24
N GLN A 139 -7.38 0.35 11.91
CA GLN A 139 -7.67 1.00 13.19
C GLN A 139 -8.81 2.05 13.08
N MET A 140 -8.82 2.86 12.03
CA MET A 140 -9.92 3.78 11.71
C MET A 140 -11.24 3.02 11.50
N ILE A 141 -11.20 1.85 10.84
CA ILE A 141 -12.38 1.00 10.66
C ILE A 141 -12.83 0.38 11.99
N LEU A 142 -11.92 -0.22 12.75
CA LEU A 142 -12.22 -0.87 14.05
C LEU A 142 -12.73 0.10 15.11
N SER A 143 -12.18 1.31 15.20
CA SER A 143 -12.70 2.35 16.11
C SER A 143 -14.15 2.73 15.76
N SER A 144 -14.48 2.78 14.47
CA SER A 144 -15.83 3.11 13.97
C SER A 144 -16.84 1.97 14.14
N THR A 145 -16.43 0.70 14.05
CA THR A 145 -17.34 -0.47 14.08
C THR A 145 -17.43 -1.17 15.43
N ALA A 146 -16.36 -1.09 16.25
CA ALA A 146 -16.21 -1.85 17.49
C ALA A 146 -15.83 -0.98 18.71
N GLY A 147 -15.76 0.35 18.56
CA GLY A 147 -15.52 1.27 19.68
C GLY A 147 -14.12 1.13 20.31
N LEU A 148 -13.11 0.78 19.51
CA LEU A 148 -11.75 0.50 19.99
C LEU A 148 -11.13 1.71 20.71
N LEU A 149 -10.95 1.58 22.03
CA LEU A 149 -10.47 2.66 22.91
C LEU A 149 -9.02 3.06 22.60
N GLY A 150 -8.73 4.37 22.73
CA GLY A 150 -7.39 4.93 22.53
C GLY A 150 -7.00 5.17 21.07
N VAL A 151 -7.86 4.84 20.10
CA VAL A 151 -7.67 5.08 18.66
C VAL A 151 -8.68 6.11 18.17
N GLY A 152 -8.21 7.10 17.41
CA GLY A 152 -9.08 8.11 16.80
C GLY A 152 -9.94 7.54 15.67
N PRO A 153 -11.18 8.02 15.46
CA PRO A 153 -12.07 7.58 14.39
C PRO A 153 -11.66 8.08 13.00
N THR A 154 -10.59 8.88 12.91
CA THR A 154 -10.10 9.49 11.68
C THR A 154 -8.70 9.02 11.31
N LEU A 155 -8.42 8.92 10.01
CA LEU A 155 -7.09 8.62 9.49
C LEU A 155 -6.16 9.85 9.65
N PRO A 156 -4.94 9.71 10.20
CA PRO A 156 -3.99 10.81 10.35
C PRO A 156 -3.27 11.12 9.02
N THR A 157 -4.03 11.60 8.04
CA THR A 157 -3.60 11.74 6.63
C THR A 157 -2.31 12.54 6.43
N PRO A 158 -2.05 13.70 7.08
CA PRO A 158 -0.81 14.47 6.87
C PRO A 158 0.46 13.63 7.08
N ARG A 159 0.57 13.00 8.26
CA ARG A 159 1.72 12.17 8.65
C ARG A 159 1.92 10.98 7.73
N LEU A 160 0.83 10.30 7.35
CA LEU A 160 0.90 9.14 6.47
C LEU A 160 1.24 9.53 5.02
N LEU A 161 0.79 10.71 4.55
CA LEU A 161 1.08 11.22 3.22
C LEU A 161 2.54 11.68 3.08
N GLU A 162 3.14 12.26 4.12
CA GLU A 162 4.58 12.54 4.16
C GLU A 162 5.42 11.26 3.99
N GLN A 163 5.02 10.17 4.66
CA GLN A 163 5.69 8.87 4.51
C GLN A 163 5.53 8.30 3.09
N ALA A 164 4.30 8.31 2.55
CA ALA A 164 3.98 7.86 1.20
C ALA A 164 4.80 8.57 0.12
N ARG A 165 4.90 9.92 0.20
CA ARG A 165 5.69 10.75 -0.72
C ARG A 165 7.17 10.35 -0.77
N CYS A 166 7.71 9.77 0.30
CA CYS A 166 9.11 9.33 0.39
C CYS A 166 9.33 7.84 0.08
N TRP A 167 8.29 7.09 -0.32
CA TRP A 167 8.38 5.64 -0.54
C TRP A 167 9.50 5.21 -1.51
N GLY A 168 9.66 5.93 -2.63
CA GLY A 168 10.72 5.66 -3.60
C GLY A 168 12.12 5.92 -3.03
N GLN A 169 12.31 7.04 -2.33
CA GLN A 169 13.59 7.38 -1.68
C GLN A 169 13.95 6.37 -0.59
N ALA A 170 12.97 5.98 0.24
CA ALA A 170 13.15 4.96 1.28
C ALA A 170 13.46 3.58 0.69
N SER A 171 12.82 3.19 -0.42
CA SER A 171 13.12 1.94 -1.13
C SER A 171 14.56 1.94 -1.69
N ASN A 172 14.97 3.05 -2.32
CA ASN A 172 16.33 3.20 -2.84
C ASN A 172 17.38 3.18 -1.72
N ALA A 173 17.11 3.81 -0.58
CA ALA A 173 18.00 3.80 0.58
C ALA A 173 18.12 2.39 1.19
N VAL A 174 17.03 1.63 1.29
CA VAL A 174 17.07 0.21 1.67
C VAL A 174 17.93 -0.58 0.68
N HIS A 175 17.73 -0.41 -0.62
CA HIS A 175 18.56 -1.08 -1.64
C HIS A 175 20.04 -0.69 -1.55
N ALA A 176 20.38 0.56 -1.25
CA ALA A 176 21.77 1.02 -1.08
C ALA A 176 22.46 0.48 0.18
N ALA A 177 21.68 0.23 1.25
CA ALA A 177 22.16 -0.35 2.51
C ALA A 177 22.48 -1.86 2.44
N LEU A 178 22.13 -2.53 1.35
CA LEU A 178 22.37 -3.97 1.15
C LEU A 178 23.82 -4.31 0.76
N SER A 179 24.20 -5.58 0.90
CA SER A 179 25.40 -6.14 0.27
C SER A 179 25.28 -6.19 -1.27
N PRO A 180 26.38 -6.34 -2.02
CA PRO A 180 26.32 -6.59 -3.45
C PRO A 180 25.54 -7.86 -3.83
N GLU A 181 25.65 -8.92 -3.03
CA GLU A 181 24.94 -10.19 -3.24
C GLU A 181 23.43 -10.03 -3.05
N ALA A 182 23.00 -9.44 -1.92
CA ALA A 182 21.59 -9.15 -1.66
C ALA A 182 20.96 -8.29 -2.76
N ARG A 183 21.66 -7.26 -3.25
CA ARG A 183 21.19 -6.43 -4.38
C ARG A 183 20.99 -7.24 -5.67
N ALA A 184 21.87 -8.19 -5.96
CA ALA A 184 21.76 -9.05 -7.14
C ALA A 184 20.67 -10.14 -7.02
N ILE A 185 20.32 -10.55 -5.80
CA ILE A 185 19.28 -11.55 -5.53
C ILE A 185 17.88 -10.91 -5.47
N VAL A 186 17.70 -9.82 -4.72
CA VAL A 186 16.39 -9.21 -4.43
C VAL A 186 15.61 -8.79 -5.68
N VAL A 187 16.30 -8.42 -6.76
CA VAL A 187 15.68 -7.98 -8.00
C VAL A 187 15.25 -9.13 -8.92
N LYS A 188 15.56 -10.39 -8.63
CA LYS A 188 15.15 -11.53 -9.46
C LYS A 188 13.76 -12.04 -9.07
N ARG A 189 13.07 -12.72 -9.99
CA ARG A 189 11.86 -13.49 -9.65
C ARG A 189 12.27 -14.77 -8.91
N ARG A 190 11.43 -15.29 -8.01
CA ARG A 190 11.74 -16.53 -7.25
C ARG A 190 12.07 -17.73 -8.16
N THR A 191 11.46 -17.78 -9.35
CA THR A 191 11.71 -18.78 -10.40
C THR A 191 13.11 -18.71 -11.00
N GLU A 192 13.74 -17.53 -11.02
CA GLU A 192 15.07 -17.26 -11.58
C GLU A 192 16.19 -17.49 -10.54
N LEU A 193 15.86 -17.60 -9.26
CA LEU A 193 16.82 -17.87 -8.18
C LEU A 193 17.24 -19.34 -8.15
N THR A 194 18.54 -19.58 -7.94
CA THR A 194 19.08 -20.92 -7.66
C THR A 194 18.62 -21.42 -6.28
N PRO A 195 18.69 -22.73 -5.98
CA PRO A 195 18.33 -23.25 -4.65
C PRO A 195 19.07 -22.56 -3.50
N GLN A 196 20.36 -22.25 -3.67
CA GLN A 196 21.16 -21.51 -2.68
C GLN A 196 20.67 -20.06 -2.52
N GLN A 197 20.40 -19.36 -3.63
CA GLN A 197 19.89 -17.98 -3.58
C GLN A 197 18.49 -17.87 -2.97
N ARG A 198 17.68 -18.94 -3.01
CA ARG A 198 16.38 -19.00 -2.31
C ARG A 198 16.49 -19.18 -0.79
N GLN A 199 17.67 -19.55 -0.29
CA GLN A 199 17.99 -19.67 1.14
C GLN A 199 18.76 -18.46 1.67
N PHE A 200 19.24 -17.58 0.77
CA PHE A 200 19.90 -16.33 1.15
C PHE A 200 18.92 -15.43 1.92
N SER A 201 19.38 -14.88 3.04
CA SER A 201 18.66 -13.84 3.79
C SER A 201 19.67 -12.84 4.34
N GLU A 202 19.31 -11.56 4.31
CA GLU A 202 20.13 -10.46 4.84
C GLU A 202 19.23 -9.53 5.65
N ARG A 203 19.70 -9.10 6.82
CA ARG A 203 19.03 -8.05 7.58
C ARG A 203 19.51 -6.70 7.09
N VAL A 204 18.56 -5.83 6.74
CA VAL A 204 18.88 -4.46 6.31
C VAL A 204 19.47 -3.69 7.49
N ASP A 205 20.72 -3.27 7.36
CA ASP A 205 21.39 -2.44 8.34
C ASP A 205 20.85 -1.00 8.27
N MET A 206 19.98 -0.66 9.22
CA MET A 206 19.42 0.68 9.36
C MET A 206 20.49 1.75 9.62
N GLY A 207 21.66 1.39 10.16
CA GLY A 207 22.79 2.31 10.36
C GLY A 207 23.44 2.77 9.06
N ARG A 208 23.27 2.03 7.96
CA ARG A 208 23.71 2.41 6.61
C ARG A 208 22.70 3.29 5.85
N ILE A 209 21.53 3.55 6.45
CA ILE A 209 20.49 4.44 5.90
C ILE A 209 20.59 5.81 6.57
N GLU A 210 20.57 6.88 5.76
CA GLU A 210 20.54 8.26 6.24
C GLU A 210 19.45 8.47 7.32
N ALA A 211 19.80 9.15 8.41
CA ALA A 211 18.91 9.31 9.57
C ALA A 211 17.52 9.87 9.20
N ALA A 212 17.45 10.81 8.25
CA ALA A 212 16.20 11.39 7.74
C ALA A 212 15.29 10.40 6.99
N LEU A 213 15.81 9.25 6.56
CA LEU A 213 15.08 8.19 5.85
C LEU A 213 14.82 6.95 6.71
N GLN A 214 15.45 6.79 7.88
CA GLN A 214 15.33 5.56 8.68
C GLN A 214 13.88 5.24 9.08
N GLU A 215 13.13 6.18 9.65
CA GLU A 215 11.71 5.97 10.01
C GLU A 215 10.83 5.65 8.79
N ARG A 216 11.14 6.23 7.63
CA ARG A 216 10.43 5.98 6.37
C ARG A 216 10.72 4.57 5.87
N ALA A 217 11.99 4.15 5.88
CA ALA A 217 12.43 2.80 5.51
C ALA A 217 11.85 1.72 6.43
N ARG A 218 11.71 1.98 7.73
CA ARG A 218 11.00 1.11 8.69
C ARG A 218 9.54 0.90 8.29
N ALA A 219 8.84 1.97 7.89
CA ALA A 219 7.43 1.90 7.48
C ALA A 219 7.20 1.08 6.20
N VAL A 220 8.18 1.00 5.29
CA VAL A 220 8.05 0.26 4.03
C VAL A 220 7.88 -1.25 4.28
N LYS A 221 6.89 -1.82 3.59
CA LYS A 221 6.64 -3.27 3.48
C LYS A 221 6.96 -3.80 2.09
N VAL A 222 6.57 -3.08 1.04
CA VAL A 222 6.91 -3.41 -0.36
C VAL A 222 7.89 -2.38 -0.88
N LEU A 223 9.08 -2.81 -1.29
CA LEU A 223 10.09 -1.97 -1.93
C LEU A 223 9.67 -1.66 -3.38
N LYS A 224 9.83 -0.41 -3.80
CA LYS A 224 9.91 -0.09 -5.23
C LYS A 224 11.17 -0.75 -5.78
N ARG A 225 11.09 -1.35 -6.97
CA ARG A 225 12.29 -1.78 -7.70
C ARG A 225 13.18 -0.56 -8.01
N PRO A 226 14.52 -0.70 -7.96
CA PRO A 226 15.40 0.27 -8.59
C PRO A 226 15.10 0.33 -10.09
N ASP A 227 15.21 1.53 -10.66
CA ASP A 227 15.05 1.79 -12.10
C ASP A 227 16.32 1.38 -12.88
#